data_AF-A0A0D6JEG7-F1
#
_entry.id   AF-A0A0D6JEG7-F1
#
_cell.length_a   1.000
_cell.length_b   1.000
_cell.length_c   1.000
_cell.angle_alpha   90.00
_cell.angle_beta   90.00
_cell.angle_gamma   90.00
#
_symmetry.space_group_name_H-M   'P 1'
#
loop_
_entity.id
_entity.type
_entity.pdbx_description
1 polymer ?
#
loop_
_entity_poly.entity_id
_entity_poly.type
_entity_poly.pdbx_seq_one_letter_code
_entity_poly.pdbx_strand_id
1 'polypeptide(L)'
;MQLQRVLPTAIVTFVGVWVCWLSYTQEPAAAYLFPRIISTVFVALSLWSLGRALLGLSQSGDGLSAEMMKAIGPGLLIVLVYIFLLLRTLGFYSASAVAVLAVLTVYDGASHLQVMTWVKRLIISAAFTAAMYLIFGIALKVFTPNGLII
;
A
#
# COMPACT_ATOMS: atom_id res chain seq x y z
N MET A 1 -2.75 -27.34 -11.92
CA MET A 1 -1.48 -26.56 -12.07
C MET A 1 -1.61 -25.26 -12.89
N GLN A 2 -2.44 -25.13 -13.93
CA GLN A 2 -2.69 -23.83 -14.59
C GLN A 2 -3.67 -22.92 -13.82
N LEU A 3 -4.77 -23.47 -13.29
CA LEU A 3 -5.79 -22.69 -12.55
C LEU A 3 -5.23 -21.97 -11.31
N GLN A 4 -4.32 -22.62 -10.57
CA GLN A 4 -3.62 -22.00 -9.42
C GLN A 4 -2.73 -20.79 -9.81
N ARG A 5 -2.36 -20.64 -11.09
CA ARG A 5 -1.57 -19.52 -11.61
C ARG A 5 -2.44 -18.40 -12.18
N VAL A 6 -3.45 -18.81 -12.95
CA VAL A 6 -4.37 -17.90 -13.63
C VAL A 6 -5.29 -17.24 -12.61
N LEU A 7 -5.76 -17.95 -11.59
CA LEU A 7 -6.75 -17.40 -10.65
C LEU A 7 -6.20 -16.20 -9.84
N PRO A 8 -5.02 -16.26 -9.18
CA PRO A 8 -4.49 -15.11 -8.45
C PRO A 8 -4.18 -13.93 -9.36
N THR A 9 -3.56 -14.18 -10.52
CA THR A 9 -3.24 -13.11 -11.49
C THR A 9 -4.51 -12.48 -12.06
N ALA A 10 -5.54 -13.27 -12.35
CA ALA A 10 -6.84 -12.78 -12.80
C ALA A 10 -7.54 -11.94 -11.73
N ILE A 11 -7.50 -12.34 -10.46
CA ILE A 11 -8.05 -11.55 -9.34
C ILE A 11 -7.32 -10.20 -9.24
N VAL A 12 -5.99 -10.21 -9.29
CA VAL A 12 -5.18 -8.98 -9.25
C VAL A 12 -5.49 -8.07 -10.44
N THR A 13 -5.58 -8.62 -11.65
CA THR A 13 -5.98 -7.88 -12.85
C THR A 13 -7.38 -7.30 -12.71
N PHE A 14 -8.35 -8.08 -12.21
CA PHE A 14 -9.71 -7.61 -12.01
C PHE A 14 -9.76 -6.44 -11.02
N VAL A 15 -9.10 -6.56 -9.86
CA VAL A 15 -8.99 -5.47 -8.88
C VAL A 15 -8.28 -4.25 -9.49
N GLY A 16 -7.20 -4.47 -10.26
CA GLY A 16 -6.47 -3.41 -10.94
C GLY A 16 -7.34 -2.64 -11.93
N VAL A 17 -8.09 -3.35 -12.78
CA VAL A 17 -9.03 -2.74 -13.74
C VAL A 17 -10.13 -1.98 -13.01
N TRP A 18 -10.67 -2.55 -11.92
CA TRP A 18 -11.69 -1.89 -11.11
C TRP A 18 -11.18 -0.58 -10.48
N VAL A 19 -10.00 -0.59 -9.88
CA VAL A 19 -9.36 0.61 -9.29
C VAL A 19 -9.04 1.64 -10.37
N CYS A 20 -8.53 1.20 -11.52
CA CYS A 20 -8.27 2.06 -12.67
C CYS A 20 -9.57 2.74 -13.13
N TRP A 21 -10.65 1.97 -13.33
CA TRP A 21 -11.96 2.50 -13.69
C TRP A 21 -12.46 3.55 -12.69
N LEU A 22 -12.37 3.28 -11.38
CA LEU A 22 -12.74 4.24 -10.34
C LEU A 22 -11.90 5.52 -10.43
N SER A 23 -10.60 5.42 -10.69
CA SER A 23 -9.74 6.60 -10.80
C SER A 23 -10.10 7.53 -11.98
N TYR A 24 -10.65 6.99 -13.07
CA TYR A 24 -11.05 7.79 -14.24
C TYR A 24 -12.48 8.32 -14.16
N THR A 25 -13.35 7.69 -13.37
CA THR A 25 -14.78 8.04 -13.31
C THR A 25 -15.17 8.91 -12.12
N GLN A 26 -14.32 9.01 -11.08
CA GLN A 26 -14.60 9.84 -9.92
C GLN A 26 -14.14 11.30 -10.12
N GLU A 27 -14.89 12.23 -9.53
CA GLU A 27 -14.63 13.67 -9.50
C GLU A 27 -14.26 14.12 -8.07
N PRO A 28 -13.44 15.18 -7.91
CA PRO A 28 -12.87 16.03 -8.94
C PRO A 28 -11.68 15.38 -9.66
N ALA A 29 -11.62 15.47 -10.98
CA ALA A 29 -10.61 14.81 -11.82
C ALA A 29 -9.16 15.12 -11.40
N ALA A 30 -8.90 16.32 -10.90
CA ALA A 30 -7.58 16.74 -10.42
C ALA A 30 -7.08 15.92 -9.20
N ALA A 31 -7.98 15.46 -8.33
CA ALA A 31 -7.63 14.64 -7.18
C ALA A 31 -7.16 13.22 -7.58
N TYR A 32 -7.57 12.76 -8.76
CA TYR A 32 -7.28 11.41 -9.23
C TYR A 32 -6.14 11.32 -10.25
N LEU A 33 -5.44 12.42 -10.54
CA LEU A 33 -4.35 12.41 -11.54
C LEU A 33 -3.23 11.43 -11.18
N PHE A 34 -2.75 11.46 -9.92
CA PHE A 34 -1.76 10.51 -9.44
C PHE A 34 -2.31 9.06 -9.43
N PRO A 35 -3.49 8.78 -8.83
CA PRO A 35 -4.14 7.47 -8.93
C PRO A 35 -4.30 6.93 -10.36
N ARG A 36 -4.63 7.77 -11.35
CA ARG A 36 -4.79 7.38 -12.76
C ARG A 36 -3.49 6.86 -13.35
N ILE A 37 -2.37 7.56 -13.13
CA ILE A 37 -1.06 7.15 -13.65
C ILE A 37 -0.67 5.79 -13.05
N ILE A 38 -0.72 5.68 -11.72
CA ILE A 38 -0.31 4.45 -11.02
C ILE A 38 -1.21 3.27 -11.39
N SER A 39 -2.53 3.45 -11.41
CA SER A 39 -3.46 2.38 -11.75
C SER A 39 -3.35 1.95 -13.22
N THR A 40 -3.07 2.87 -14.15
CA THR A 40 -2.85 2.54 -15.57
C THR A 40 -1.60 1.67 -15.75
N VAL A 41 -0.47 2.06 -15.13
CA VAL A 41 0.76 1.27 -15.16
C VAL A 41 0.54 -0.09 -14.49
N PHE A 42 -0.14 -0.13 -13.35
CA PHE A 42 -0.47 -1.37 -12.65
C PHE A 42 -1.33 -2.31 -13.49
N VAL A 43 -2.37 -1.80 -14.16
CA VAL A 43 -3.21 -2.58 -15.07
C VAL A 43 -2.39 -3.17 -16.21
N ALA A 44 -1.53 -2.37 -16.85
CA ALA A 44 -0.66 -2.84 -17.93
C ALA A 44 0.25 -4.01 -17.47
N LEU A 45 0.90 -3.87 -16.30
CA LEU A 45 1.74 -4.92 -15.74
C LEU A 45 0.95 -6.15 -15.30
N SER A 46 -0.26 -5.96 -14.76
CA SER A 46 -1.13 -7.07 -14.34
C SER A 46 -1.65 -7.86 -15.55
N LEU A 47 -2.05 -7.19 -16.63
CA LEU A 47 -2.49 -7.82 -17.88
C LEU A 47 -1.34 -8.56 -18.55
N TRP A 48 -0.14 -7.97 -18.55
CA TRP A 48 1.06 -8.66 -19.01
C TRP A 48 1.31 -9.95 -18.21
N SER A 49 1.18 -9.88 -16.88
CA SER A 49 1.38 -11.03 -15.99
C SER A 49 0.33 -12.11 -16.21
N LEU A 50 -0.95 -11.73 -16.37
CA LEU A 50 -2.04 -12.64 -16.71
C LEU A 50 -1.83 -13.29 -18.08
N GLY A 51 -1.43 -12.51 -19.10
CA GLY A 51 -1.11 -13.02 -20.43
C GLY A 51 0.00 -14.05 -20.38
N ARG A 52 1.09 -13.80 -19.64
CA ARG A 52 2.15 -14.78 -19.43
C ARG A 52 1.68 -16.03 -18.69
N ALA A 53 0.79 -15.89 -17.70
CA ALA A 53 0.22 -17.02 -16.97
C ALA A 53 -0.68 -17.89 -17.86
N LEU A 54 -1.49 -17.28 -18.72
CA LEU A 54 -2.34 -17.96 -19.71
C LEU A 54 -1.50 -18.71 -20.77
N LEU A 55 -0.40 -18.10 -21.22
CA LEU A 55 0.54 -18.71 -22.17
C LEU A 55 1.48 -19.76 -21.53
N GLY A 56 1.39 -19.98 -20.22
CA GLY A 56 2.23 -20.95 -19.50
C GLY A 56 3.70 -20.52 -19.36
N LEU A 57 4.04 -19.26 -19.62
CA LEU A 57 5.39 -18.70 -19.62
C LEU A 57 5.89 -18.25 -18.22
N SER A 58 5.11 -18.52 -17.17
CA SER A 58 5.40 -18.15 -15.78
C SER A 58 5.97 -19.34 -14.99
N GLN A 59 7.12 -19.15 -14.35
CA GLN A 59 7.70 -20.16 -13.44
C GLN A 59 6.76 -20.37 -12.23
N SER A 60 6.59 -21.63 -11.82
CA SER A 60 5.78 -22.00 -10.67
C SER A 60 6.46 -21.51 -9.40
N GLY A 61 5.93 -20.46 -8.76
CA GLY A 61 6.23 -20.18 -7.37
C GLY A 61 5.50 -21.17 -6.48
N ASP A 62 6.15 -21.63 -5.41
CA ASP A 62 5.43 -22.29 -4.32
C ASP A 62 4.32 -21.36 -3.83
N GLY A 63 3.14 -21.92 -3.58
CA GLY A 63 1.98 -21.13 -3.15
C GLY A 63 2.19 -20.39 -1.82
N LEU A 64 1.15 -19.76 -1.29
CA LEU A 64 1.23 -19.11 0.02
C LEU A 64 1.49 -20.15 1.12
N SER A 65 2.73 -20.21 1.62
CA SER A 65 3.06 -21.04 2.78
C SER A 65 2.50 -20.43 4.06
N ALA A 66 2.25 -21.27 5.07
CA ALA A 66 1.81 -20.80 6.39
C ALA A 66 2.86 -19.87 7.04
N GLU A 67 4.14 -20.11 6.76
CA GLU A 67 5.24 -19.26 7.24
C GLU A 67 5.21 -17.88 6.56
N MET A 68 4.99 -17.83 5.24
CA MET A 68 4.84 -16.57 4.53
C MET A 68 3.62 -15.78 5.03
N MET A 69 2.50 -16.47 5.28
CA MET A 69 1.30 -15.85 5.87
C MET A 69 1.56 -15.25 7.26
N LYS A 70 2.35 -15.92 8.10
CA LYS A 70 2.76 -15.37 9.41
C LYS A 70 3.68 -14.16 9.26
N ALA A 71 4.56 -14.16 8.26
CA ALA A 71 5.44 -13.03 7.98
C ALA A 71 4.66 -11.80 7.48
N ILE A 72 3.70 -11.95 6.56
CA ILE A 72 2.98 -10.80 5.97
C ILE A 72 1.72 -10.39 6.74
N GLY A 73 1.15 -11.31 7.55
CA GLY A 73 -0.12 -11.12 8.24
C GLY A 73 -0.20 -9.86 9.11
N PRO A 74 0.80 -9.57 9.96
CA PRO A 74 0.81 -8.34 10.75
C PRO A 74 0.79 -7.06 9.89
N GLY A 75 1.57 -7.02 8.81
CA GLY A 75 1.61 -5.90 7.87
C GLY A 75 0.26 -5.70 7.15
N LEU A 76 -0.38 -6.79 6.73
CA LEU A 76 -1.74 -6.74 6.18
C LEU A 76 -2.74 -6.15 7.18
N LEU A 77 -2.68 -6.57 8.44
CA LEU A 77 -3.55 -6.03 9.49
C LEU A 77 -3.31 -4.52 9.69
N ILE A 78 -2.05 -4.08 9.74
CA ILE A 78 -1.69 -2.66 9.87
C ILE A 78 -2.27 -1.86 8.70
N VAL A 79 -2.14 -2.36 7.45
CA VAL A 79 -2.69 -1.70 6.26
C VAL A 79 -4.22 -1.61 6.31
N LEU A 80 -4.90 -2.67 6.74
CA LEU A 80 -6.36 -2.67 6.87
C LEU A 80 -6.82 -1.65 7.93
N VAL A 81 -6.17 -1.62 9.09
CA VAL A 81 -6.46 -0.63 10.15
C VAL A 81 -6.15 0.79 9.66
N TYR A 82 -5.04 0.98 8.95
CA TYR A 82 -4.68 2.27 8.36
C TYR A 82 -5.76 2.76 7.39
N ILE A 83 -6.18 1.93 6.42
CA ILE A 83 -7.12 2.32 5.38
C ILE A 83 -8.53 2.56 5.93
N PHE A 84 -9.05 1.61 6.72
CA PHE A 84 -10.46 1.62 7.10
C PHE A 84 -10.75 2.40 8.38
N LEU A 85 -9.76 2.61 9.24
CA LEU A 85 -9.94 3.30 10.52
C LEU A 85 -9.13 4.60 10.58
N LEU A 86 -7.79 4.52 10.48
CA LEU A 86 -6.93 5.65 10.81
C LEU A 86 -7.02 6.78 9.79
N LEU A 87 -7.14 6.49 8.49
CA LEU A 87 -7.25 7.52 7.46
C LEU A 87 -8.44 8.46 7.71
N ARG A 88 -9.58 7.90 8.12
CA ARG A 88 -10.80 8.68 8.39
C ARG A 88 -10.71 9.48 9.68
N THR A 89 -10.02 8.95 10.71
CA THR A 89 -10.00 9.57 12.04
C THR A 89 -8.84 10.55 12.21
N LEU A 90 -7.63 10.16 11.82
CA LEU A 90 -6.40 10.91 12.03
C LEU A 90 -5.99 11.74 10.82
N GLY A 91 -6.45 11.41 9.62
CA GLY A 91 -6.03 12.09 8.39
C GLY A 91 -4.73 11.51 7.82
N PHE A 92 -4.41 11.86 6.58
CA PHE A 92 -3.36 11.16 5.82
C PHE A 92 -1.98 11.17 6.48
N TYR A 93 -1.47 12.33 6.90
CA TYR A 93 -0.10 12.46 7.41
C TYR A 93 0.03 11.80 8.79
N SER A 94 -0.87 12.12 9.71
CA SER A 94 -0.90 11.51 11.04
C SER A 94 -1.14 10.00 11.01
N ALA A 95 -2.09 9.51 10.17
CA ALA A 95 -2.30 8.07 10.01
C ALA A 95 -1.07 7.37 9.41
N SER A 96 -0.39 8.01 8.45
CA SER A 96 0.83 7.47 7.85
C SER A 96 1.97 7.36 8.86
N ALA A 97 2.13 8.37 9.73
CA ALA A 97 3.12 8.33 10.80
C ALA A 97 2.89 7.15 11.75
N VAL A 98 1.63 6.93 12.15
CA VAL A 98 1.24 5.79 13.00
C VAL A 98 1.48 4.46 12.28
N ALA A 99 1.14 4.36 10.99
CA ALA A 99 1.34 3.14 10.21
C ALA A 99 2.82 2.80 10.07
N VAL A 100 3.68 3.78 9.75
CA VAL A 100 5.14 3.58 9.68
C VAL A 100 5.71 3.18 11.03
N LEU A 101 5.31 3.85 12.10
CA LEU A 101 5.73 3.51 13.46
C LEU A 101 5.32 2.07 13.83
N ALA A 102 4.10 1.66 13.48
CA ALA A 102 3.62 0.30 13.71
C ALA A 102 4.40 -0.74 12.89
N VAL A 103 4.65 -0.48 11.60
CA VAL A 103 5.46 -1.36 10.75
C VAL A 103 6.87 -1.51 11.33
N LEU A 104 7.54 -0.42 11.69
CA LEU A 104 8.86 -0.48 12.32
C LEU A 104 8.80 -1.26 13.63
N THR A 105 7.79 -1.03 14.45
CA THR A 105 7.61 -1.75 15.72
C THR A 105 7.48 -3.25 15.52
N VAL A 106 6.77 -3.70 14.48
CA VAL A 106 6.54 -5.12 14.24
C VAL A 106 7.69 -5.79 13.49
N TYR A 107 8.36 -5.09 12.57
CA TYR A 107 9.25 -5.71 11.59
C TYR A 107 10.74 -5.41 11.75
N ASP A 108 11.15 -4.42 12.55
CA ASP A 108 12.58 -4.07 12.66
C ASP A 108 13.41 -5.02 13.54
N GLY A 109 12.75 -5.94 14.27
CA GLY A 109 13.37 -6.92 15.16
C GLY A 109 14.08 -6.31 16.38
N ALA A 110 13.97 -5.00 16.61
CA ALA A 110 14.66 -4.30 17.68
C ALA A 110 13.87 -4.35 19.00
N SER A 111 14.60 -4.37 20.12
CA SER A 111 14.00 -4.47 21.45
C SER A 111 12.99 -3.36 21.74
N HIS A 112 11.79 -3.74 22.19
CA HIS A 112 10.74 -2.82 22.60
C HIS A 112 11.00 -2.14 23.95
N LEU A 113 11.97 -2.61 24.73
CA LEU A 113 12.29 -2.05 26.05
C LEU A 113 13.36 -0.94 25.96
N GLN A 114 14.06 -0.82 24.83
CA GLN A 114 15.14 0.13 24.69
C GLN A 114 14.63 1.48 24.19
N VAL A 115 14.83 2.52 25.00
CA VAL A 115 14.41 3.91 24.67
C VAL A 115 15.00 4.37 23.34
N MET A 116 16.27 4.07 23.07
CA MET A 116 16.94 4.47 21.83
C MET A 116 16.27 3.88 20.57
N THR A 117 15.70 2.68 20.67
CA THR A 117 14.93 2.07 19.58
C THR A 117 13.70 2.91 19.26
N TRP A 118 12.94 3.33 20.28
CA TRP A 118 11.78 4.19 20.11
C TRP A 118 12.14 5.55 19.52
N VAL A 119 13.24 6.16 19.97
CA VAL A 119 13.72 7.42 19.40
C VAL A 119 13.99 7.27 17.90
N LYS A 120 14.69 6.22 17.47
CA LYS A 120 14.94 5.96 16.05
C LYS A 120 13.65 5.75 15.27
N ARG A 121 12.71 4.94 15.78
CA ARG A 121 11.42 4.70 15.13
C ARG A 121 10.61 5.98 14.95
N LEU A 122 10.60 6.86 15.96
CA LEU A 122 9.94 8.16 15.90
C LEU A 122 10.60 9.09 14.90
N ILE A 123 11.94 9.17 14.87
CA ILE A 123 12.68 9.98 13.90
C ILE A 123 12.39 9.51 12.46
N ILE A 124 12.43 8.20 12.20
CA ILE A 124 12.15 7.65 10.87
C ILE A 124 10.70 7.96 10.45
N SER A 125 9.73 7.79 11.37
CA SER A 125 8.32 8.07 11.09
C SER A 125 8.08 9.56 10.81
N ALA A 126 8.73 10.46 11.57
CA ALA A 126 8.67 11.89 11.34
C ALA A 126 9.32 12.30 10.01
N ALA A 127 10.50 11.73 9.70
CA ALA A 127 11.20 11.99 8.44
C ALA A 127 10.39 11.52 7.22
N PHE A 128 9.77 10.34 7.29
CA PHE A 128 8.85 9.85 6.27
C PHE A 128 7.67 10.80 6.07
N THR A 129 7.03 11.22 7.16
CA THR A 129 5.87 12.11 7.10
C THR A 129 6.25 13.48 6.54
N ALA A 130 7.40 14.03 6.93
CA ALA A 130 7.93 15.27 6.38
C ALA A 130 8.18 15.15 4.87
N ALA A 131 8.80 14.05 4.42
CA ALA A 131 9.01 13.81 2.99
C ALA A 131 7.67 13.72 2.23
N MET A 132 6.69 13.00 2.77
CA MET A 132 5.34 12.94 2.18
C MET A 132 4.68 14.32 2.14
N TYR A 133 4.78 15.12 3.19
CA TYR A 133 4.22 16.47 3.20
C TYR A 133 4.88 17.38 2.15
N LEU A 134 6.21 17.33 2.02
CA LEU A 134 6.94 18.11 1.01
C LEU A 134 6.52 17.70 -0.41
N ILE A 135 6.43 16.41 -0.69
CA ILE A 135 6.11 15.94 -2.05
C ILE A 135 4.61 16.11 -2.34
N PHE A 136 3.73 15.62 -1.48
CA PHE A 136 2.29 15.58 -1.76
C PHE A 136 1.58 16.87 -1.38
N GLY A 137 1.90 17.45 -0.23
CA GLY A 137 1.30 18.70 0.22
C GLY A 137 1.81 19.91 -0.53
N ILE A 138 3.14 20.06 -0.62
CA ILE A 138 3.76 21.25 -1.21
C ILE A 138 3.96 21.11 -2.72
N ALA A 139 4.71 20.10 -3.18
CA ALA A 139 5.12 20.01 -4.58
C ALA A 139 3.96 19.63 -5.51
N LEU A 140 3.13 18.65 -5.12
CA LEU A 140 2.07 18.11 -5.96
C LEU A 140 0.66 18.61 -5.60
N LYS A 141 0.48 19.28 -4.46
CA LYS A 141 -0.82 19.80 -3.97
C LYS A 141 -1.96 18.77 -4.03
N VAL A 142 -1.67 17.54 -3.61
CA VAL A 142 -2.61 16.41 -3.64
C VAL A 142 -3.68 16.60 -2.55
N PHE A 143 -4.93 16.29 -2.91
CA PHE A 143 -6.02 16.23 -1.94
C PHE A 143 -5.85 15.01 -1.04
N THR A 144 -5.45 15.23 0.21
CA THR A 144 -5.33 14.18 1.21
C THR A 144 -6.58 14.14 2.11
N PRO A 145 -7.00 12.95 2.59
CA PRO A 145 -8.02 12.85 3.63
C PRO A 145 -7.67 13.74 4.82
N ASN A 146 -8.54 14.71 5.11
CA ASN A 146 -8.43 15.55 6.30
C ASN A 146 -8.96 14.77 7.50
N GLY A 147 -8.16 14.66 8.55
CA GLY A 147 -8.58 14.08 9.83
C GLY A 147 -8.69 15.12 10.92
N LEU A 148 -8.78 14.65 12.18
CA LEU A 148 -8.80 15.52 13.36
C LEU A 148 -7.47 16.28 13.58
N ILE A 149 -6.38 15.79 12.98
CA ILE A 149 -5.02 16.33 13.09
C ILE A 149 -4.45 16.40 11.67
N ILE A 150 -3.48 17.29 11.46
CA ILE A 150 -2.84 17.58 10.16
C ILE A 150 -2.33 16.29 9.50
#